data_AF-A0A0E3PR11-F1
#
_entry.id   AF-A0A0E3PR11-F1
#
_cell.length_a   1.000
_cell.length_b   1.000
_cell.length_c   1.000
_cell.angle_alpha   90.00
_cell.angle_beta   90.00
_cell.angle_gamma   90.00
#
_symmetry.space_group_name_H-M   'P 1'
#
loop_
_entity.id
_entity.type
_entity.pdbx_description
1 polymer ?
#
loop_
_entity_poly.entity_id
_entity_poly.type
_entity_poly.pdbx_seq_one_letter_code
_entity_poly.pdbx_strand_id
1 'polypeptide(L)'
;MGYGPDPDKCKELLRKKNTLTLRNHDNAVAFKADCQCGYRYKHLPIATREYTWGVLDQSQMEYLRKLPLVVREEINGKKLFFIHAGHHPIFEYIKPETPSEAIMAMLADPMEPVDV
;
A
#
# COMPACT_ATOMS: atom_id res chain seq x y z
N MET A 1 5.04 -2.07 4.08
CA MET A 1 5.99 -2.67 5.06
C MET A 1 5.80 -4.18 5.08
N GLY A 2 6.75 -4.97 5.59
CA GLY A 2 6.53 -6.42 5.78
C GLY A 2 7.61 -7.36 5.24
N TYR A 3 8.78 -6.88 4.84
CA TYR A 3 9.91 -7.73 4.45
C TYR A 3 11.19 -7.46 5.25
N GLY A 4 11.42 -6.21 5.62
CA GLY A 4 12.64 -5.78 6.31
C GLY A 4 12.54 -5.88 7.83
N PRO A 5 13.71 -5.86 8.52
CA PRO A 5 13.80 -6.07 9.97
C PRO A 5 13.50 -4.82 10.81
N ASP A 6 13.34 -3.63 10.25
CA ASP A 6 13.17 -2.39 11.03
C ASP A 6 11.82 -1.67 10.74
N PRO A 7 10.66 -2.30 10.99
CA PRO A 7 9.35 -1.71 10.67
C PRO A 7 9.05 -0.46 11.51
N ASP A 8 9.50 -0.41 12.76
CA ASP A 8 9.37 0.72 13.68
C ASP A 8 10.14 1.96 13.20
N LYS A 9 11.42 1.80 12.84
CA LYS A 9 12.28 2.90 12.37
C LYS A 9 11.79 3.45 11.05
N CYS A 10 11.36 2.58 10.14
CA CYS A 10 10.78 2.99 8.86
C CYS A 10 9.54 3.87 9.07
N LYS A 11 8.64 3.50 9.99
CA LYS A 11 7.47 4.33 10.32
C LYS A 11 7.88 5.65 10.95
N GLU A 12 8.82 5.64 11.89
CA GLU A 12 9.28 6.86 12.55
C GLU A 12 9.86 7.86 11.53
N LEU A 13 10.62 7.37 10.56
CA LEU A 13 11.17 8.18 9.48
C LEU A 13 10.07 8.80 8.61
N LEU A 14 9.05 8.03 8.23
CA LEU A 14 7.90 8.54 7.46
C LEU A 14 7.17 9.64 8.23
N ARG A 15 6.95 9.44 9.55
CA ARG A 15 6.34 10.45 10.42
C ARG A 15 7.19 11.73 10.50
N LYS A 16 8.50 11.60 10.69
CA LYS A 16 9.42 12.74 10.78
C LYS A 16 9.48 13.55 9.49
N LYS A 17 9.43 12.89 8.34
CA LYS A 17 9.48 13.54 7.03
C LYS A 17 8.15 14.13 6.57
N ASN A 18 7.05 13.86 7.30
CA ASN A 18 5.69 14.25 6.92
C ASN A 18 5.38 13.93 5.44
N THR A 19 5.81 12.75 4.99
CA THR A 19 5.68 12.33 3.59
C THR A 19 4.33 11.69 3.36
N LEU A 20 3.65 12.11 2.29
CA LEU A 20 2.43 11.46 1.84
C LEU A 20 2.71 9.97 1.59
N THR A 21 1.96 9.11 2.29
CA THR A 21 2.18 7.67 2.27
C THR A 21 0.86 6.97 1.99
N LEU A 22 0.87 6.07 1.01
CA LEU A 22 -0.27 5.24 0.62
C LEU A 22 -0.03 3.81 1.08
N ARG A 23 -1.10 3.15 1.54
CA ARG A 23 -1.06 1.76 1.99
C ARG A 23 -1.18 0.79 0.83
N ASN A 24 -0.45 -0.33 0.93
CA ASN A 24 -0.56 -1.51 0.10
C ASN A 24 -0.24 -2.76 0.93
N HIS A 25 1.00 -3.23 0.93
CA HIS A 25 1.41 -4.44 1.64
C HIS A 25 1.26 -4.32 3.17
N ASP A 26 1.39 -3.09 3.68
CA ASP A 26 1.06 -2.71 5.04
C ASP A 26 -0.43 -2.88 5.39
N ASN A 27 -1.34 -3.07 4.43
CA ASN A 27 -2.73 -3.48 4.69
C ASN A 27 -2.78 -4.82 5.43
N ALA A 28 -2.06 -5.81 4.93
CA ALA A 28 -2.00 -7.13 5.58
C ALA A 28 -1.37 -7.07 6.97
N VAL A 29 -0.37 -6.19 7.18
CA VAL A 29 0.20 -5.97 8.52
C VAL A 29 -0.82 -5.30 9.42
N ALA A 30 -1.44 -4.20 8.97
CA ALA A 30 -2.36 -3.36 9.74
C ALA A 30 -3.63 -4.10 10.19
N PHE A 31 -4.18 -4.95 9.32
CA PHE A 31 -5.42 -5.70 9.55
C PHE A 31 -5.21 -7.18 9.85
N LYS A 32 -3.96 -7.65 9.90
CA LYS A 32 -3.62 -9.07 10.05
C LYS A 32 -4.32 -9.96 9.01
N ALA A 33 -4.40 -9.45 7.78
CA ALA A 33 -5.02 -10.12 6.64
C ALA A 33 -3.98 -10.85 5.77
N ASP A 34 -4.44 -11.63 4.78
CA ASP A 34 -3.56 -12.14 3.72
C ASP A 34 -3.05 -10.98 2.86
N CYS A 35 -1.76 -10.97 2.51
CA CYS A 35 -1.17 -9.94 1.65
C CYS A 35 -1.78 -9.92 0.24
N GLN A 36 -2.38 -11.05 -0.21
CA GLN A 36 -2.77 -11.32 -1.59
C GLN A 36 -1.66 -11.01 -2.61
N CYS A 37 -0.42 -11.02 -2.13
CA CYS A 37 0.76 -10.67 -2.88
C CYS A 37 1.13 -11.80 -3.84
N GLY A 38 1.81 -11.44 -4.93
CA GLY A 38 2.15 -12.39 -6.00
C GLY A 38 2.83 -13.65 -5.46
N TYR A 39 2.36 -14.82 -5.93
CA TYR A 39 2.70 -16.13 -5.40
C TYR A 39 4.21 -16.36 -5.22
N ARG A 40 5.03 -15.87 -6.15
CA ARG A 40 6.50 -15.99 -6.14
C ARG A 40 7.13 -15.46 -4.85
N TYR A 41 6.59 -14.38 -4.27
CA TYR A 41 7.16 -13.71 -3.10
C TYR A 41 6.33 -13.90 -1.83
N LYS A 42 5.17 -14.57 -1.91
CA LYS A 42 4.23 -14.75 -0.80
C LYS A 42 4.81 -15.47 0.43
N HIS A 43 5.93 -16.18 0.29
CA HIS A 43 6.62 -16.80 1.42
C HIS A 43 7.36 -15.78 2.31
N LEU A 44 7.86 -14.68 1.75
CA LEU A 44 8.61 -13.66 2.48
C LEU A 44 7.77 -12.95 3.56
N PRO A 45 6.57 -12.39 3.27
CA PRO A 45 5.78 -11.72 4.27
C PRO A 45 5.13 -12.70 5.25
N ILE A 46 4.92 -13.96 4.86
CA ILE A 46 4.52 -15.02 5.78
C ILE A 46 5.61 -15.25 6.83
N ALA A 47 6.88 -15.29 6.42
CA ALA A 47 8.01 -15.52 7.31
C ALA A 47 8.30 -14.33 8.26
N THR A 48 8.01 -13.10 7.83
CA THR A 48 8.40 -11.88 8.57
C THR A 48 7.27 -11.20 9.33
N ARG A 49 6.00 -11.56 9.08
CA ARG A 49 4.84 -10.87 9.69
C ARG A 49 4.78 -11.02 11.21
N GLU A 50 5.13 -12.18 11.75
CA GLU A 50 5.12 -12.40 13.21
C GLU A 50 6.13 -11.51 13.91
N TYR A 51 7.35 -11.45 13.36
CA TYR A 51 8.37 -10.51 13.80
C TYR A 51 7.88 -9.06 13.69
N THR A 52 7.30 -8.69 12.55
CA THR A 52 6.78 -7.33 12.32
C THR A 52 5.72 -6.96 13.36
N TRP A 53 4.78 -7.86 13.67
CA TRP A 53 3.76 -7.64 14.69
C TRP A 53 4.31 -7.63 16.12
N GLY A 54 5.42 -8.33 16.38
CA GLY A 54 6.11 -8.30 17.67
C GLY A 54 6.88 -7.00 17.91
N VAL A 55 7.36 -6.35 16.85
CA VAL A 55 8.09 -5.07 16.93
C VAL A 55 7.16 -3.86 16.99
N LEU A 56 6.02 -3.91 16.30
CA LEU A 56 5.10 -2.77 16.21
C LEU A 56 4.19 -2.65 17.44
N ASP A 57 4.17 -1.46 18.03
CA ASP A 57 3.23 -1.12 19.09
C ASP A 57 1.83 -0.76 18.55
N GLN A 58 0.87 -0.61 19.47
CA GLN A 58 -0.51 -0.28 19.11
C GLN A 58 -0.64 1.06 18.35
N SER A 59 0.12 2.09 18.74
CA SER A 59 0.08 3.40 18.10
C SER A 59 0.62 3.35 16.66
N GLN A 60 1.62 2.51 16.41
CA GLN A 60 2.19 2.27 15.10
C GLN A 60 1.21 1.47 14.24
N MET A 61 0.55 0.46 14.79
CA MET A 61 -0.50 -0.28 14.10
C MET A 61 -1.68 0.60 13.72
N GLU A 62 -2.12 1.49 14.61
CA GLU A 62 -3.18 2.46 14.34
C GLU A 62 -2.78 3.48 13.26
N TYR A 63 -1.52 3.91 13.24
CA TYR A 63 -1.00 4.75 12.17
C TYR A 63 -1.12 4.07 10.81
N LEU A 64 -0.71 2.79 10.69
CA LEU A 64 -0.82 2.05 9.42
C LEU A 64 -2.28 1.89 8.97
N ARG A 65 -3.21 1.69 9.90
CA ARG A 65 -4.66 1.61 9.59
C ARG A 65 -5.23 2.93 9.08
N LYS A 66 -4.65 4.06 9.46
CA LYS A 66 -5.07 5.40 9.03
C LYS A 66 -4.46 5.84 7.70
N LEU A 67 -3.46 5.12 7.19
CA LEU A 67 -2.89 5.43 5.88
C LEU A 67 -3.96 5.27 4.79
N PRO A 68 -4.11 6.26 3.90
CA PRO A 68 -5.08 6.18 2.83
C PRO A 68 -4.70 5.12 1.78
N LEU A 69 -5.71 4.55 1.14
CA LEU A 69 -5.53 3.75 -0.08
C LEU A 69 -5.45 4.63 -1.33
N VAL A 70 -6.10 5.79 -1.28
CA VAL A 70 -6.20 6.76 -2.37
C VAL A 70 -5.96 8.15 -1.85
N VAL A 71 -5.19 8.93 -2.59
CA VAL A 71 -5.02 10.36 -2.36
C VAL A 71 -5.39 11.12 -3.63
N ARG A 72 -6.21 12.16 -3.46
CA ARG A 72 -6.63 13.07 -4.52
C ARG A 72 -6.12 14.46 -4.17
N GLU A 73 -5.28 15.02 -5.04
CA GLU A 73 -4.68 16.33 -4.83
C GLU A 73 -4.89 17.22 -6.05
N GLU A 74 -4.81 18.53 -5.85
CA GLU A 74 -4.72 19.48 -6.93
C GLU A 74 -3.42 20.27 -6.79
N ILE A 75 -2.53 20.15 -7.78
CA ILE A 75 -1.24 20.84 -7.79
C ILE A 75 -1.13 21.63 -9.09
N ASN A 76 -0.97 22.95 -8.98
CA ASN A 76 -0.87 23.87 -10.13
C ASN A 76 -2.04 23.72 -11.12
N GLY A 77 -3.28 23.57 -10.62
CA GLY A 77 -4.49 23.40 -11.43
C GLY A 77 -4.63 22.03 -12.10
N LYS A 78 -3.77 21.06 -11.76
CA LYS A 78 -3.86 19.68 -12.23
C LYS A 78 -4.37 18.78 -11.12
N LYS A 79 -5.42 18.02 -11.42
CA LYS A 79 -5.93 16.97 -10.54
C LYS A 79 -5.01 15.75 -10.63
N LEU A 80 -4.50 15.31 -9.50
CA LEU A 80 -3.62 14.16 -9.35
C LEU A 80 -4.32 13.10 -8.52
N PHE A 81 -4.22 11.87 -8.98
CA PHE A 81 -4.77 10.70 -8.32
C PHE A 81 -3.62 9.74 -8.01
N PHE A 82 -3.44 9.42 -6.73
CA PHE A 82 -2.36 8.57 -6.28
C PHE A 82 -2.91 7.29 -5.66
N ILE A 83 -2.42 6.17 -6.19
CA ILE A 83 -2.61 4.80 -5.69
C ILE A 83 -1.26 4.09 -5.70
N HIS A 84 -1.09 3.09 -4.84
CA HIS A 84 0.15 2.32 -4.81
C HIS A 84 0.27 1.33 -5.97
N ALA A 85 -0.86 0.76 -6.40
CA ALA A 85 -0.91 -0.32 -7.38
C ALA A 85 -2.09 -0.07 -8.34
N GLY A 86 -3.02 -1.01 -8.48
CA GLY A 86 -4.33 -0.77 -9.11
C GLY A 86 -5.40 -0.30 -8.11
N HIS A 87 -6.52 0.21 -8.62
CA HIS A 87 -7.68 0.60 -7.81
C HIS A 87 -8.61 -0.59 -7.51
N HIS A 88 -8.57 -1.64 -8.34
CA HIS A 88 -9.44 -2.82 -8.21
C HIS A 88 -8.73 -4.12 -8.61
N PRO A 89 -8.19 -4.91 -7.65
CA PRO A 89 -8.00 -4.65 -6.21
C PRO A 89 -6.65 -4.00 -5.87
N ILE A 90 -6.43 -3.58 -4.62
CA ILE A 90 -5.19 -2.92 -4.18
C ILE A 90 -3.90 -3.74 -4.36
N PHE A 91 -4.00 -5.03 -4.66
CA PHE A 91 -2.90 -5.97 -4.90
C PHE A 91 -2.68 -6.29 -6.38
N GLU A 92 -3.36 -5.56 -7.28
CA GLU A 92 -3.14 -5.65 -8.72
C GLU A 92 -1.71 -5.23 -9.12
N TYR A 93 -1.19 -5.78 -10.21
CA TYR A 93 0.11 -5.40 -10.74
C TYR A 93 -0.04 -4.78 -12.13
N ILE A 94 0.27 -3.48 -12.25
CA ILE A 94 0.50 -2.83 -13.53
C ILE A 94 1.99 -3.02 -13.88
N LYS A 95 2.26 -3.75 -14.96
CA LYS A 95 3.61 -4.09 -15.40
C LYS A 95 4.10 -3.13 -16.47
N PRO A 96 5.41 -3.00 -16.70
CA PRO A 96 5.93 -2.21 -17.82
C PRO A 96 5.38 -2.64 -19.19
N GLU A 97 5.00 -3.92 -19.33
CA GLU A 97 4.44 -4.48 -20.55
C GLU A 97 2.90 -4.40 -20.63
N THR A 98 2.23 -3.80 -19.63
CA THR A 98 0.78 -3.63 -19.67
C THR A 98 0.38 -2.77 -20.88
N PRO A 99 -0.54 -3.23 -21.75
CA PRO A 99 -0.95 -2.49 -22.93
C PRO A 99 -1.56 -1.14 -22.59
N SER A 100 -1.31 -0.13 -23.43
CA SER A 100 -1.86 1.22 -23.27
C SER A 100 -3.38 1.22 -23.16
N GLU A 101 -4.07 0.38 -23.92
CA GLU A 101 -5.52 0.27 -23.90
C GLU A 101 -6.05 -0.19 -22.55
N ALA A 102 -5.34 -1.11 -21.89
CA ALA A 102 -5.69 -1.57 -20.54
C ALA A 102 -5.49 -0.46 -19.51
N ILE A 103 -4.38 0.30 -19.62
CA ILE A 103 -4.13 1.46 -18.74
C ILE A 103 -5.22 2.52 -18.94
N MET A 104 -5.58 2.82 -20.20
CA MET A 104 -6.64 3.79 -20.50
C MET A 104 -8.00 3.35 -19.97
N ALA A 105 -8.32 2.05 -20.04
CA ALA A 105 -9.53 1.51 -19.44
C ALA A 105 -9.54 1.67 -17.90
N MET A 106 -8.41 1.42 -17.23
CA MET A 106 -8.26 1.65 -15.79
C MET A 106 -8.49 3.11 -15.39
N LEU A 107 -8.05 4.05 -16.23
CA LEU A 107 -8.26 5.49 -16.01
C LEU A 107 -9.69 5.96 -16.28
N ALA A 108 -10.46 5.23 -17.09
CA ALA A 108 -11.84 5.57 -17.45
C ALA A 108 -12.86 5.04 -16.43
N ASP A 109 -12.51 3.98 -15.69
CA ASP A 109 -13.29 3.44 -14.57
C ASP A 109 -13.29 4.46 -13.41
N PRO A 110 -14.42 4.69 -12.70
CA PRO A 110 -14.39 5.38 -11.42
C PRO A 110 -13.32 4.77 -10.50
N MET A 111 -12.19 5.45 -10.38
CA MET A 111 -11.03 5.05 -9.59
C MET A 111 -11.33 5.16 -8.08
N GLU A 112 -12.30 4.40 -7.60
CA GLU A 112 -12.58 4.22 -6.19
C GLU A 112 -11.95 2.90 -5.74
N PRO A 113 -11.20 2.87 -4.63
CA PRO A 113 -10.66 1.61 -4.14
C PRO A 113 -11.78 0.81 -3.45
N VAL A 114 -11.83 -0.50 -3.68
CA VAL A 114 -12.65 -1.41 -2.85
C VAL A 114 -11.77 -1.89 -1.70
N ASP A 115 -12.19 -1.59 -0.46
CA ASP A 115 -11.62 -2.19 0.74
C ASP A 115 -11.91 -3.70 0.72
N VAL A 116 -10.85 -4.52 0.71
CA VAL A 116 -10.92 -5.98 0.85
C VAL A 116 -10.39 -6.39 2.22
#